data_AF-A0A2P4P7S3-F1
#
_entry.id   AF-A0A2P4P7S3-F1
#
_cell.length_a   1.000
_cell.length_b   1.000
_cell.length_c   1.000
_cell.angle_alpha   90.00
_cell.angle_beta   90.00
_cell.angle_gamma   90.00
#
_symmetry.space_group_name_H-M   'P 1'
#
loop_
_entity.id
_entity.type
_entity.pdbx_description
1 polymer ?
#
loop_
_entity_poly.entity_id
_entity_poly.type
_entity_poly.pdbx_seq_one_letter_code
_entity_poly.pdbx_strand_id
1 'polypeptide(L)'
;MQSLYYELRIIIFKYVDTPISLILTDRKWYAITQDPYARAEWLIYKYGKTHAIFHAVRLGSDFITVGLVRNLLVRNAIISRYFIQRLLMSIGSEVCTFSTRPKFIYEDTIEYHIQLIQDRSQDDYPPKDGYENSRQLNVIARAILIYPDLVYMWKEIGYYEICSDVNDLVMQGAFLTLFPPTPPTNWIIPDIDFVVTRLRQLLAVGFQLTRVVMEETFHLFKLRLNEIGDLLISSFQVIRNESKFAIVRSCLIKTLKPERDHENFNLLEFLINEIDQPAETALKYVLNHYNVAFKYDANSIKLSKMRSLSVNSSFYDWVLKEYGPNSRITQQCFDDILESRIWIDLKLQENPERDIPEHLTLQAFNSICSIYQKYCNDKVPFKANYFPYLKLVKNEEIIGRFSKILSGLELNIKLPYDINYEYNRSEVNNNQIMTN
;
A
#
# COMPACT_ATOMS: atom_id res chain seq x y z
N MET A 1 -53.53 6.85 -18.74
CA MET A 1 -52.82 6.99 -20.03
C MET A 1 -51.98 8.27 -20.14
N GLN A 2 -52.49 9.45 -19.75
CA GLN A 2 -51.69 10.70 -19.78
C GLN A 2 -50.46 10.69 -18.85
N SER A 3 -50.55 10.09 -17.66
CA SER A 3 -49.40 9.90 -16.74
C SER A 3 -48.31 9.02 -17.34
N LEU A 4 -48.71 7.90 -17.97
CA LEU A 4 -47.80 6.98 -18.66
C LEU A 4 -47.02 7.69 -19.79
N TYR A 5 -47.69 8.60 -20.50
CA TYR A 5 -47.06 9.40 -21.57
C TYR A 5 -46.10 10.46 -21.00
N TYR A 6 -46.35 10.97 -19.79
CA TYR A 6 -45.47 11.94 -19.14
C TYR A 6 -44.17 11.30 -18.66
N GLU A 7 -44.23 10.15 -18.00
CA GLU A 7 -43.06 9.39 -17.55
C GLU A 7 -42.16 8.96 -18.73
N LEU A 8 -42.76 8.50 -19.83
CA LEU A 8 -42.02 8.17 -21.06
C LEU A 8 -41.28 9.37 -21.64
N ARG A 9 -41.88 10.58 -21.58
CA ARG A 9 -41.19 11.80 -22.02
C ARG A 9 -39.99 12.13 -21.13
N ILE A 10 -40.06 11.89 -19.82
CA ILE A 10 -38.90 12.09 -18.93
C ILE A 10 -37.77 11.13 -19.29
N ILE A 11 -38.10 9.85 -19.55
CA ILE A 11 -37.12 8.85 -19.98
C ILE A 11 -36.46 9.27 -21.30
N ILE A 12 -37.25 9.69 -22.29
CA ILE A 12 -36.70 10.17 -23.57
C ILE A 12 -35.81 11.40 -23.34
N PHE A 13 -36.27 12.37 -22.55
CA PHE A 13 -35.55 13.60 -22.24
C PHE A 13 -34.17 13.34 -21.63
N LYS A 14 -34.05 12.33 -20.77
CA LYS A 14 -32.79 11.90 -20.13
C LYS A 14 -31.67 11.61 -21.14
N TYR A 15 -31.99 11.07 -22.31
CA TYR A 15 -31.02 10.66 -23.33
C TYR A 15 -30.76 11.73 -24.41
N VAL A 16 -31.37 12.92 -24.29
CA VAL A 16 -31.19 13.99 -25.27
C VAL A 16 -29.87 14.73 -25.02
N ASP A 17 -29.01 14.81 -26.04
CA ASP A 17 -27.71 15.48 -25.90
C ASP A 17 -27.82 16.98 -25.61
N THR A 18 -28.71 17.67 -26.30
CA THR A 18 -28.96 19.11 -26.10
C THR A 18 -30.46 19.39 -25.93
N PRO A 19 -30.92 19.67 -24.70
CA PRO A 19 -32.34 19.90 -24.40
C PRO A 19 -33.00 21.01 -25.25
N ILE A 20 -32.22 22.01 -25.68
CA ILE A 20 -32.74 23.21 -26.36
C ILE A 20 -33.45 22.90 -27.68
N SER A 21 -32.98 21.89 -28.44
CA SER A 21 -33.62 21.51 -29.70
C SER A 21 -35.00 20.90 -29.48
N LEU A 22 -35.17 20.15 -28.38
CA LEU A 22 -36.44 19.50 -28.02
C LEU A 22 -37.46 20.51 -27.49
N ILE A 23 -36.99 21.49 -26.73
CA ILE A 23 -37.82 22.56 -26.11
C ILE A 23 -38.57 23.36 -27.16
N LEU A 24 -37.94 23.62 -28.31
CA LEU A 24 -38.49 24.47 -29.37
C LEU A 24 -39.57 23.77 -30.22
N THR A 25 -39.80 22.46 -30.02
CA THR A 25 -40.70 21.67 -30.87
C THR A 25 -42.17 21.64 -30.41
N ASP A 26 -42.42 21.58 -29.09
CA ASP A 26 -43.77 21.47 -28.52
C ASP A 26 -43.79 21.99 -27.07
N ARG A 27 -44.90 22.62 -26.68
CA ARG A 27 -45.21 23.05 -25.30
C ARG A 27 -45.12 21.90 -24.30
N LYS A 28 -45.40 20.67 -24.72
CA LYS A 28 -45.29 19.48 -23.84
C LYS A 28 -43.84 19.16 -23.50
N TRP A 29 -42.90 19.32 -24.44
CA TRP A 29 -41.47 19.17 -24.17
C TRP A 29 -40.94 20.32 -23.36
N TYR A 30 -41.39 21.54 -23.64
CA TYR A 30 -41.12 22.69 -22.77
C TYR A 30 -41.52 22.40 -21.32
N ALA A 31 -42.72 21.86 -21.07
CA ALA A 31 -43.16 21.49 -19.72
C ALA A 31 -42.26 20.44 -19.03
N ILE A 32 -41.79 19.43 -19.77
CA ILE A 32 -40.82 18.44 -19.25
C ILE A 32 -39.50 19.11 -18.90
N THR A 33 -39.05 20.08 -19.70
CA THR A 33 -37.82 20.81 -19.39
C THR A 33 -37.96 21.76 -18.23
N GLN A 34 -39.16 22.08 -17.77
CA GLN A 34 -39.38 22.83 -16.53
C GLN A 34 -39.51 21.91 -15.31
N ASP A 35 -39.64 20.59 -15.50
CA ASP A 35 -39.73 19.63 -14.42
C ASP A 35 -38.35 19.46 -13.72
N PRO A 36 -38.25 19.80 -12.42
CA PRO A 36 -37.02 19.60 -11.66
C PRO A 36 -36.54 18.16 -11.59
N TYR A 37 -37.46 17.19 -11.61
CA TYR A 37 -37.14 15.76 -11.59
C TYR A 37 -36.46 15.35 -12.91
N ALA A 38 -37.04 15.74 -14.04
CA ALA A 38 -36.52 15.43 -15.37
C ALA A 38 -35.13 16.05 -15.58
N ARG A 39 -34.94 17.30 -15.14
CA ARG A 39 -33.63 17.98 -15.16
C ARG A 39 -32.57 17.24 -14.31
N ALA A 40 -32.96 16.78 -13.12
CA ALA A 40 -32.04 16.05 -12.23
C ALA A 40 -31.60 14.72 -12.85
N GLU A 41 -32.53 13.95 -13.41
CA GLU A 41 -32.23 12.70 -14.11
C GLU A 41 -31.28 12.91 -15.30
N TRP A 42 -31.53 13.95 -16.09
CA TRP A 42 -30.69 14.30 -17.23
C TRP A 42 -29.27 14.70 -16.80
N LEU A 43 -29.13 15.55 -15.78
CA LEU A 43 -27.82 15.97 -15.27
C LEU A 43 -27.01 14.81 -14.70
N ILE A 44 -27.65 13.93 -13.93
CA ILE A 44 -26.99 12.76 -13.33
C ILE A 44 -26.59 11.77 -14.42
N TYR A 45 -27.44 11.55 -15.41
CA TYR A 45 -27.11 10.67 -16.54
C TYR A 45 -25.93 11.20 -17.35
N LYS A 46 -25.93 12.51 -17.65
CA LYS A 46 -24.95 13.12 -18.55
C LYS A 46 -23.60 13.40 -17.89
N TYR A 47 -23.58 13.81 -16.62
CA TYR A 47 -22.37 14.27 -15.93
C TYR A 47 -21.99 13.42 -14.71
N GLY A 48 -22.79 12.41 -14.39
CA GLY A 48 -22.62 11.62 -13.17
C GLY A 48 -23.04 12.37 -11.91
N LYS A 49 -23.23 11.62 -10.82
CA LYS A 49 -23.68 12.15 -9.52
C LYS A 49 -22.71 13.17 -8.93
N THR A 50 -21.41 13.02 -9.18
CA THR A 50 -20.36 13.89 -8.62
C THR A 50 -20.37 15.29 -9.22
N HIS A 51 -20.72 15.44 -10.51
CA HIS A 51 -20.61 16.72 -11.21
C HIS A 51 -21.96 17.35 -11.59
N ALA A 52 -23.07 16.67 -11.32
CA ALA A 52 -24.42 17.14 -11.66
C ALA A 52 -24.73 18.54 -11.09
N ILE A 53 -24.36 18.82 -9.83
CA ILE A 53 -24.62 20.12 -9.18
C ILE A 53 -23.75 21.23 -9.79
N PHE A 54 -22.47 20.95 -10.06
CA PHE A 54 -21.57 21.90 -10.73
C PHE A 54 -22.14 22.35 -12.09
N HIS A 55 -22.54 21.38 -12.92
CA HIS A 55 -23.06 21.66 -14.24
C HIS A 55 -24.44 22.32 -14.19
N ALA A 56 -25.28 22.03 -13.19
CA ALA A 56 -26.53 22.74 -12.97
C ALA A 56 -26.33 24.26 -12.79
N VAL A 57 -25.33 24.64 -11.98
CA VAL A 57 -24.98 26.06 -11.78
C VAL A 57 -24.38 26.68 -13.04
N ARG A 58 -23.51 25.95 -13.74
CA ARG A 58 -22.87 26.42 -14.99
C ARG A 58 -23.88 26.74 -16.08
N LEU A 59 -25.03 26.06 -16.11
CA LEU A 59 -26.11 26.28 -17.08
C LEU A 59 -26.93 27.55 -16.81
N GLY A 60 -26.67 28.26 -15.72
CA GLY A 60 -27.20 29.60 -15.46
C GLY A 60 -28.42 29.62 -14.54
N SER A 61 -28.78 30.83 -14.11
CA SER A 61 -29.85 31.11 -13.14
C SER A 61 -31.22 30.61 -13.56
N ASP A 62 -31.50 30.56 -14.86
CA ASP A 62 -32.79 30.11 -15.40
C ASP A 62 -32.92 28.58 -15.37
N PHE A 63 -31.80 27.87 -15.27
CA PHE A 63 -31.73 26.42 -15.24
C PHE A 63 -31.74 25.87 -13.81
N ILE A 64 -31.04 26.51 -12.88
CA ILE A 64 -30.93 26.06 -11.50
C ILE A 64 -32.08 26.59 -10.62
N THR A 65 -32.90 25.69 -10.10
CA THR A 65 -33.99 26.01 -9.18
C THR A 65 -33.84 25.26 -7.86
N VAL A 66 -34.48 25.74 -6.79
CA VAL A 66 -34.50 25.05 -5.49
C VAL A 66 -35.07 23.64 -5.61
N GLY A 67 -36.10 23.47 -6.46
CA GLY A 67 -36.67 22.15 -6.76
C GLY A 67 -35.66 21.21 -7.40
N LEU A 68 -34.81 21.71 -8.32
CA LEU A 68 -33.79 20.91 -8.99
C LEU A 68 -32.71 20.47 -8.01
N VAL A 69 -32.20 21.39 -7.20
CA VAL A 69 -31.17 21.08 -6.20
C VAL A 69 -31.67 20.04 -5.20
N ARG A 70 -32.91 20.14 -4.72
CA ARG A 70 -33.51 19.12 -3.85
C ARG A 70 -33.58 17.75 -4.51
N ASN A 71 -34.00 17.69 -5.79
CA ASN A 71 -34.05 16.43 -6.54
C ASN A 71 -32.66 15.81 -6.77
N LEU A 72 -31.64 16.63 -7.00
CA LEU A 72 -30.25 16.18 -7.11
C LEU A 72 -29.75 15.58 -5.78
N LEU A 73 -29.99 16.26 -4.66
CA LEU A 73 -29.57 15.81 -3.33
C LEU A 73 -30.26 14.51 -2.92
N VAL A 74 -31.58 14.38 -3.15
CA VAL A 74 -32.33 13.15 -2.90
C VAL A 74 -31.79 11.96 -3.70
N ARG A 75 -31.15 12.22 -4.85
CA ARG A 75 -30.54 11.20 -5.73
C ARG A 75 -29.05 10.95 -5.44
N ASN A 76 -28.57 11.40 -4.29
CA ASN A 76 -27.17 11.30 -3.87
C ASN A 76 -26.21 12.00 -4.84
N ALA A 77 -26.63 13.10 -5.47
CA ALA A 77 -25.69 13.98 -6.17
C ALA A 77 -24.76 14.63 -5.13
N ILE A 78 -23.46 14.59 -5.41
CA ILE A 78 -22.43 15.06 -4.48
C ILE A 78 -22.16 16.53 -4.80
N ILE A 79 -22.09 17.34 -3.76
CA ILE A 79 -21.54 18.69 -3.86
C ILE A 79 -20.02 18.52 -3.96
N SER A 80 -19.48 18.49 -5.18
CA SER A 80 -18.05 18.25 -5.38
C SER A 80 -17.21 19.39 -4.80
N ARG A 81 -16.02 19.05 -4.31
CA ARG A 81 -15.04 20.02 -3.82
C ARG A 81 -14.67 21.03 -4.91
N TYR A 82 -14.52 20.58 -6.15
CA TYR A 82 -14.32 21.44 -7.32
C TYR A 82 -15.43 22.51 -7.47
N PHE A 83 -16.69 22.13 -7.24
CA PHE A 83 -17.80 23.08 -7.27
C PHE A 83 -17.72 24.10 -6.14
N ILE A 84 -17.43 23.67 -4.90
CA ILE A 84 -17.23 24.58 -3.77
C ILE A 84 -16.04 25.51 -4.01
N GLN A 85 -14.93 25.01 -4.55
CA GLN A 85 -13.77 25.83 -4.92
C GLN A 85 -14.13 26.91 -5.94
N ARG A 86 -14.82 26.55 -7.03
CA ARG A 86 -15.25 27.53 -8.05
C ARG A 86 -16.25 28.55 -7.49
N LEU A 87 -17.12 28.12 -6.57
CA LEU A 87 -18.07 28.99 -5.89
C LEU A 87 -17.35 29.97 -4.95
N LEU A 88 -16.43 29.49 -4.11
CA LEU A 88 -15.64 30.31 -3.19
C LEU A 88 -14.75 31.32 -3.93
N MET A 89 -14.10 30.88 -5.03
CA MET A 89 -13.35 31.78 -5.92
C MET A 89 -14.23 32.87 -6.53
N SER A 90 -15.49 32.56 -6.89
CA SER A 90 -16.41 33.53 -7.48
C SER A 90 -16.95 34.55 -6.47
N ILE A 91 -16.92 34.22 -5.18
CA ILE A 91 -17.41 35.07 -4.08
C ILE A 91 -16.24 35.89 -3.46
N GLY A 92 -15.01 35.68 -3.93
CA GLY A 92 -13.84 36.43 -3.47
C GLY A 92 -13.31 36.02 -2.10
N SER A 93 -13.67 34.84 -1.58
CA SER A 93 -13.13 34.36 -0.31
C SER A 93 -11.72 33.79 -0.51
N GLU A 94 -10.72 34.41 0.11
CA GLU A 94 -9.30 33.98 0.10
C GLU A 94 -9.03 32.69 0.87
N VAL A 95 -10.05 32.04 1.43
CA VAL A 95 -9.91 30.81 2.23
C VAL A 95 -10.45 29.63 1.43
N CYS A 96 -9.58 28.99 0.65
CA CYS A 96 -9.80 27.62 0.20
C CYS A 96 -9.05 26.69 1.16
N THR A 97 -9.72 26.19 2.21
CA THR A 97 -9.19 25.03 2.94
C THR A 97 -9.15 23.86 1.97
N PHE A 98 -7.96 23.47 1.56
CA PHE A 98 -7.76 22.28 0.75
C PHE A 98 -8.02 21.05 1.62
N SER A 99 -9.26 20.55 1.69
CA SER A 99 -9.53 19.27 2.35
C SER A 99 -8.80 18.17 1.59
N THR A 100 -7.73 17.64 2.14
CA THR A 100 -6.92 16.57 1.56
C THR A 100 -7.76 15.33 1.31
N ARG A 101 -7.36 14.47 0.35
CA ARG A 101 -7.96 13.12 0.24
C ARG A 101 -7.72 12.47 1.59
N PRO A 102 -8.76 12.08 2.35
CA PRO A 102 -8.58 11.49 3.67
C PRO A 102 -7.57 10.36 3.54
N LYS A 103 -6.41 10.52 4.16
CA LYS A 103 -5.48 9.39 4.32
C LYS A 103 -6.25 8.36 5.14
N PHE A 104 -6.39 7.15 4.61
CA PHE A 104 -7.05 6.09 5.33
C PHE A 104 -6.36 5.91 6.69
N ILE A 105 -7.15 5.79 7.76
CA ILE A 105 -6.67 5.71 9.15
C ILE A 105 -5.77 4.47 9.37
N TYR A 106 -5.78 3.53 8.42
CA TYR A 106 -4.98 2.31 8.42
C TYR A 106 -4.10 2.28 7.17
N GLU A 107 -2.91 2.90 7.23
CA GLU A 107 -1.84 2.75 6.22
C GLU A 107 -1.23 1.33 6.22
N ASP A 108 -1.60 0.50 7.19
CA ASP A 108 -0.98 -0.81 7.49
C ASP A 108 -1.85 -2.03 7.12
N THR A 109 -2.85 -1.89 6.23
CA THR A 109 -3.61 -3.07 5.74
C THR A 109 -3.21 -3.47 4.33
N ILE A 110 -3.18 -4.78 4.07
CA ILE A 110 -2.97 -5.36 2.73
C ILE A 110 -4.03 -4.83 1.76
N GLU A 111 -5.27 -4.64 2.22
CA GLU A 111 -6.31 -3.92 1.49
C GLU A 111 -5.87 -2.53 1.01
N TYR A 112 -5.20 -1.71 1.84
CA TYR A 112 -4.73 -0.38 1.45
C TYR A 112 -3.73 -0.44 0.30
N HIS A 113 -2.79 -1.38 0.32
CA HIS A 113 -1.81 -1.56 -0.76
C HIS A 113 -2.46 -2.04 -2.05
N ILE A 114 -3.36 -3.01 -1.97
CA ILE A 114 -4.11 -3.52 -3.13
C ILE A 114 -4.97 -2.40 -3.73
N GLN A 115 -5.64 -1.58 -2.91
CA GLN A 115 -6.42 -0.44 -3.36
C GLN A 115 -5.55 0.67 -3.96
N LEU A 116 -4.36 0.93 -3.41
CA LEU A 116 -3.41 1.90 -3.96
C LEU A 116 -2.87 1.47 -5.33
N ILE A 117 -2.55 0.19 -5.50
CA ILE A 117 -2.05 -0.38 -6.76
C ILE A 117 -3.17 -0.39 -7.81
N GLN A 118 -4.40 -0.71 -7.41
CA GLN A 118 -5.58 -0.68 -8.26
C GLN A 118 -5.98 0.76 -8.65
N ASP A 119 -5.99 1.72 -7.72
CA ASP A 119 -6.27 3.13 -8.01
C ASP A 119 -5.19 3.76 -8.90
N ARG A 120 -3.90 3.51 -8.62
CA ARG A 120 -2.78 4.01 -9.44
C ARG A 120 -2.82 3.51 -10.89
N SER A 121 -3.43 2.36 -11.16
CA SER A 121 -3.52 1.76 -12.49
C SER A 121 -4.80 2.10 -13.26
N GLN A 122 -5.82 2.67 -12.60
CA GLN A 122 -7.17 2.89 -13.14
C GLN A 122 -7.70 4.33 -12.94
N ASP A 123 -6.86 5.31 -12.58
CA ASP A 123 -7.30 6.69 -12.35
C ASP A 123 -7.74 7.40 -13.65
N ASP A 124 -9.02 7.23 -14.03
CA ASP A 124 -9.72 8.06 -15.01
C ASP A 124 -9.61 9.54 -14.63
N TYR A 125 -9.34 10.42 -15.59
CA TYR A 125 -9.32 11.86 -15.37
C TYR A 125 -10.62 12.52 -15.84
N PRO A 126 -11.30 13.30 -14.97
CA PRO A 126 -11.02 13.55 -13.55
C PRO A 126 -11.47 12.40 -12.62
N PRO A 127 -10.85 12.22 -11.44
CA PRO A 127 -11.24 11.17 -10.49
C PRO A 127 -12.68 11.28 -10.02
N LYS A 128 -13.35 10.12 -9.83
CA LYS A 128 -14.79 10.03 -9.48
C LYS A 128 -15.10 10.59 -8.09
N ASP A 129 -14.11 10.65 -7.21
CA ASP A 129 -14.18 11.15 -5.84
C ASP A 129 -13.83 12.64 -5.72
N GLY A 130 -13.41 13.28 -6.81
CA GLY A 130 -13.12 14.71 -6.87
C GLY A 130 -11.80 15.14 -6.22
N TYR A 131 -10.86 14.21 -5.96
CA TYR A 131 -9.50 14.48 -5.50
C TYR A 131 -8.48 14.44 -6.66
N GLU A 132 -7.28 14.97 -6.45
CA GLU A 132 -6.15 14.81 -7.37
C GLU A 132 -5.71 13.34 -7.45
N ASN A 133 -5.48 12.85 -8.66
CA ASN A 133 -4.94 11.51 -8.84
C ASN A 133 -3.42 11.46 -8.65
N SER A 134 -2.87 10.25 -8.60
CA SER A 134 -1.44 10.02 -8.38
C SER A 134 -0.54 10.75 -9.40
N ARG A 135 -1.02 10.92 -10.64
CA ARG A 135 -0.28 11.65 -11.69
C ARG A 135 -0.24 13.15 -11.42
N GLN A 136 -1.34 13.78 -11.00
CA GLN A 136 -1.32 15.22 -10.66
C GLN A 136 -0.49 15.51 -9.41
N LEU A 137 -0.55 14.65 -8.39
CA LEU A 137 0.28 14.81 -7.19
C LEU A 137 1.79 14.74 -7.53
N ASN A 138 2.19 13.87 -8.47
CA ASN A 138 3.56 13.84 -8.98
C ASN A 138 3.96 15.11 -9.75
N VAL A 139 3.04 15.70 -10.53
CA VAL A 139 3.28 16.98 -11.21
C VAL A 139 3.49 18.10 -10.19
N ILE A 140 2.67 18.14 -9.13
CA ILE A 140 2.81 19.09 -8.02
C ILE A 140 4.17 18.92 -7.33
N ALA A 141 4.55 17.69 -6.98
CA ALA A 141 5.84 17.43 -6.33
C ALA A 141 7.02 17.89 -7.19
N ARG A 142 6.97 17.64 -8.51
CA ARG A 142 7.99 18.12 -9.46
C ARG A 142 8.04 19.64 -9.56
N ALA A 143 6.88 20.31 -9.57
CA ALA A 143 6.82 21.77 -9.60
C ALA A 143 7.50 22.38 -8.36
N ILE A 144 7.27 21.82 -7.17
CA ILE A 144 7.91 22.23 -5.92
C ILE A 144 9.43 22.03 -5.98
N LEU A 145 9.90 20.91 -6.54
CA LEU A 145 11.33 20.65 -6.68
C LEU A 145 12.05 21.67 -7.58
N ILE A 146 11.36 22.15 -8.63
CA ILE A 146 11.85 23.17 -9.56
C ILE A 146 11.75 24.57 -8.93
N TYR A 147 10.65 24.86 -8.24
CA TYR A 147 10.37 26.18 -7.67
C TYR A 147 9.82 26.05 -6.23
N PRO A 148 10.70 25.94 -5.21
CA PRO A 148 10.29 25.71 -3.82
C PRO A 148 9.43 26.83 -3.22
N ASP A 149 9.57 28.07 -3.72
CA ASP A 149 8.80 29.23 -3.26
C ASP A 149 7.29 29.07 -3.49
N LEU A 150 6.89 28.16 -4.38
CA LEU A 150 5.50 27.76 -4.59
C LEU A 150 4.81 27.34 -3.28
N VAL A 151 5.56 26.74 -2.35
CA VAL A 151 5.06 26.36 -1.03
C VAL A 151 4.61 27.58 -0.23
N TYR A 152 5.36 28.69 -0.28
CA TYR A 152 4.98 29.92 0.43
C TYR A 152 3.74 30.54 -0.21
N MET A 153 3.69 30.62 -1.54
CA MET A 153 2.50 31.13 -2.27
C MET A 153 1.24 30.32 -1.95
N TRP A 154 1.36 29.00 -1.80
CA TRP A 154 0.24 28.15 -1.42
C TRP A 154 -0.18 28.34 0.04
N LYS A 155 0.77 28.55 0.95
CA LYS A 155 0.46 28.91 2.34
C LYS A 155 -0.25 30.26 2.43
N GLU A 156 0.15 31.25 1.62
CA GLU A 156 -0.49 32.57 1.56
C GLU A 156 -1.97 32.50 1.16
N ILE A 157 -2.35 31.58 0.26
CA ILE A 157 -3.75 31.36 -0.13
C ILE A 157 -4.49 30.35 0.76
N GLY A 158 -3.91 29.97 1.91
CA GLY A 158 -4.54 29.15 2.94
C GLY A 158 -4.25 27.64 2.89
N TYR A 159 -3.36 27.15 2.02
CA TYR A 159 -2.99 25.73 1.96
C TYR A 159 -1.79 25.39 2.86
N TYR A 160 -2.01 25.34 4.17
CA TYR A 160 -0.93 25.11 5.14
C TYR A 160 -0.40 23.66 5.17
N GLU A 161 -1.21 22.69 4.75
CA GLU A 161 -0.90 21.25 4.82
C GLU A 161 -0.10 20.73 3.61
N ILE A 162 0.17 21.57 2.59
CA ILE A 162 0.86 21.13 1.37
C ILE A 162 2.15 20.35 1.65
N CYS A 163 2.94 20.77 2.63
CA CYS A 163 4.18 20.09 2.97
C CYS A 163 3.94 18.66 3.47
N SER A 164 2.91 18.41 4.28
CA SER A 164 2.58 17.07 4.77
C SER A 164 1.91 16.19 3.71
N ASP A 165 1.19 16.80 2.77
CA ASP A 165 0.40 16.06 1.78
C ASP A 165 1.27 15.49 0.67
N VAL A 166 2.26 16.27 0.24
CA VAL A 166 3.20 15.83 -0.81
C VAL A 166 4.60 15.54 -0.27
N ASN A 167 4.76 15.40 1.05
CA ASN A 167 6.06 15.16 1.69
C ASN A 167 6.85 14.05 1.02
N ASP A 168 6.24 12.87 0.95
CA ASP A 168 6.94 11.67 0.51
C ASP A 168 7.28 11.76 -0.98
N LEU A 169 6.36 12.29 -1.80
CA LEU A 169 6.57 12.52 -3.23
C LEU A 169 7.70 13.52 -3.50
N VAL A 170 7.71 14.65 -2.77
CA VAL A 170 8.74 15.69 -2.94
C VAL A 170 10.09 15.15 -2.49
N MET A 171 10.16 14.49 -1.33
CA MET A 171 11.41 13.94 -0.82
C MET A 171 11.94 12.82 -1.70
N GLN A 172 11.10 11.88 -2.15
CA GLN A 172 11.50 10.83 -3.10
C GLN A 172 11.94 11.43 -4.44
N GLY A 173 11.22 12.42 -4.96
CA GLY A 173 11.61 13.12 -6.19
C GLY A 173 12.95 13.85 -6.06
N ALA A 174 13.26 14.40 -4.88
CA ALA A 174 14.56 14.99 -4.60
C ALA A 174 15.68 13.94 -4.69
N PHE A 175 15.49 12.78 -4.07
CA PHE A 175 16.47 11.69 -4.16
C PHE A 175 16.61 11.14 -5.58
N LEU A 176 15.53 11.02 -6.36
CA LEU A 176 15.60 10.62 -7.77
C LEU A 176 16.38 11.62 -8.64
N THR A 177 16.33 12.91 -8.28
CA THR A 177 17.10 13.95 -8.96
C THR A 177 18.59 13.86 -8.58
N LEU A 178 18.89 13.60 -7.31
CA LEU A 178 20.26 13.42 -6.81
C LEU A 178 20.91 12.13 -7.31
N PHE A 179 20.12 11.05 -7.36
CA PHE A 179 20.53 9.68 -7.68
C PHE A 179 19.62 9.12 -8.78
N PRO A 180 19.83 9.46 -10.06
CA PRO A 180 18.98 8.98 -11.14
C PRO A 180 19.11 7.45 -11.28
N PRO A 181 18.02 6.65 -11.30
CA PRO A 181 18.11 5.18 -11.41
C PRO A 181 18.94 4.70 -12.60
N THR A 182 18.83 5.43 -13.72
CA THR A 182 19.66 5.29 -14.91
C THR A 182 20.46 6.59 -15.10
N PRO A 183 21.67 6.69 -14.50
CA PRO A 183 22.45 7.92 -14.56
C PRO A 183 22.92 8.21 -16.00
N PRO A 184 22.83 9.45 -16.49
CA PRO A 184 23.43 9.82 -17.77
C PRO A 184 24.96 9.76 -17.69
N THR A 185 25.63 9.64 -18.84
CA THR A 185 27.09 9.39 -18.93
C THR A 185 27.94 10.45 -18.23
N ASN A 186 27.42 11.67 -18.07
CA ASN A 186 28.09 12.79 -17.41
C ASN A 186 27.66 12.99 -15.94
N TRP A 187 26.82 12.12 -15.39
CA TRP A 187 26.43 12.21 -13.99
C TRP A 187 27.56 11.78 -13.08
N ILE A 188 27.78 12.58 -12.04
CA ILE A 188 28.79 12.35 -11.00
C ILE A 188 28.02 12.12 -9.71
N ILE A 189 28.43 11.10 -8.95
CA ILE A 189 27.85 10.82 -7.64
C ILE A 189 28.05 12.08 -6.76
N PRO A 190 26.96 12.65 -6.20
CA PRO A 190 27.08 13.84 -5.36
C PRO A 190 27.83 13.53 -4.07
N ASP A 191 28.54 14.52 -3.52
CA ASP A 191 29.12 14.40 -2.18
C ASP A 191 28.05 14.60 -1.08
N ILE A 192 28.44 14.31 0.16
CA ILE A 192 27.54 14.41 1.32
C ILE A 192 27.05 15.84 1.55
N ASP A 193 27.89 16.85 1.33
CA ASP A 193 27.56 18.25 1.57
C ASP A 193 26.52 18.74 0.57
N PHE A 194 26.62 18.30 -0.69
CA PHE A 194 25.64 18.59 -1.73
C PHE A 194 24.28 17.96 -1.41
N VAL A 195 24.25 16.69 -1.02
CA VAL A 195 23.02 15.98 -0.63
C VAL A 195 22.38 16.68 0.58
N VAL A 196 23.15 16.92 1.65
CA VAL A 196 22.68 17.58 2.87
C VAL A 196 22.17 18.98 2.58
N THR A 197 22.87 19.76 1.75
CA THR A 197 22.44 21.11 1.35
C THR A 197 21.09 21.06 0.65
N ARG A 198 20.92 20.14 -0.32
CA ARG A 198 19.65 19.99 -1.03
C ARG A 198 18.51 19.60 -0.10
N LEU A 199 18.74 18.68 0.83
CA LEU A 199 17.71 18.29 1.81
C LEU A 199 17.37 19.44 2.76
N ARG A 200 18.37 20.19 3.25
CA ARG A 200 18.14 21.36 4.10
C ARG A 200 17.28 22.43 3.44
N GLN A 201 17.43 22.65 2.12
CA GLN A 201 16.56 23.57 1.37
C GLN A 201 15.08 23.14 1.44
N LEU A 202 14.80 21.84 1.30
CA LEU A 202 13.43 21.31 1.39
C LEU A 202 12.90 21.35 2.83
N LEU A 203 13.76 21.09 3.81
CA LEU A 203 13.40 21.22 5.23
C LEU A 203 13.05 22.66 5.59
N ALA A 204 13.76 23.65 5.03
CA ALA A 204 13.52 25.07 5.28
C ALA A 204 12.12 25.54 4.81
N VAL A 205 11.56 24.93 3.76
CA VAL A 205 10.20 25.25 3.29
C VAL A 205 9.10 24.47 4.02
N GLY A 206 9.47 23.44 4.81
CA GLY A 206 8.57 22.70 5.71
C GLY A 206 8.46 21.20 5.45
N PHE A 207 9.23 20.63 4.52
CA PHE A 207 9.27 19.18 4.30
C PHE A 207 10.08 18.45 5.39
N GLN A 208 9.89 17.14 5.50
CA GLN A 208 10.52 16.33 6.53
C GLN A 208 11.13 15.04 5.99
N LEU A 209 12.37 14.77 6.39
CA LEU A 209 12.98 13.46 6.26
C LEU A 209 12.42 12.55 7.36
N THR A 210 11.30 11.89 7.07
CA THR A 210 10.66 10.94 7.98
C THR A 210 11.31 9.56 7.87
N ARG A 211 11.07 8.68 8.86
CA ARG A 211 11.48 7.27 8.78
C ARG A 211 10.82 6.50 7.63
N VAL A 212 9.66 6.95 7.16
CA VAL A 212 9.01 6.38 5.96
C VAL A 212 9.81 6.78 4.72
N VAL A 213 10.11 8.06 4.57
CA VAL A 213 10.90 8.57 3.44
C VAL A 213 12.27 7.88 3.36
N MET A 214 12.98 7.72 4.48
CA MET A 214 14.29 7.05 4.48
C MET A 214 14.21 5.61 3.98
N GLU A 215 13.21 4.84 4.44
CA GLU A 215 12.99 3.46 4.02
C GLU A 215 12.61 3.37 2.55
N GLU A 216 11.64 4.17 2.10
CA GLU A 216 11.22 4.22 0.69
C GLU A 216 12.38 4.61 -0.22
N THR A 217 13.27 5.51 0.24
CA THR A 217 14.47 5.90 -0.50
C THR A 217 15.40 4.69 -0.70
N PHE A 218 15.66 3.91 0.35
CA PHE A 218 16.47 2.70 0.19
C PHE A 218 15.80 1.67 -0.72
N HIS A 219 14.47 1.52 -0.63
CA HIS A 219 13.72 0.62 -1.50
C HIS A 219 13.80 1.04 -2.98
N LEU A 220 13.67 2.34 -3.25
CA LEU A 220 13.78 2.94 -4.58
C LEU A 220 15.14 2.67 -5.23
N PHE A 221 16.20 2.63 -4.42
CA PHE A 221 17.57 2.39 -4.87
C PHE A 221 18.09 0.99 -4.54
N LYS A 222 17.21 -0.01 -4.31
CA LYS A 222 17.58 -1.37 -3.88
C LYS A 222 18.68 -2.04 -4.72
N LEU A 223 18.78 -1.70 -6.01
CA LEU A 223 19.77 -2.24 -6.95
C LEU A 223 21.11 -1.49 -6.97
N ARG A 224 21.20 -0.33 -6.32
CA ARG A 224 22.37 0.56 -6.33
C ARG A 224 22.89 0.90 -4.93
N LEU A 225 22.43 0.18 -3.91
CA LEU A 225 22.83 0.44 -2.52
C LEU A 225 24.34 0.25 -2.29
N ASN A 226 24.99 -0.63 -3.05
CA ASN A 226 26.45 -0.79 -3.04
C ASN A 226 27.20 0.46 -3.54
N GLU A 227 26.57 1.31 -4.34
CA GLU A 227 27.17 2.52 -4.90
C GLU A 227 26.88 3.75 -4.04
N ILE A 228 25.64 3.90 -3.55
CA ILE A 228 25.16 5.13 -2.90
C ILE A 228 24.67 4.94 -1.46
N GLY A 229 24.64 3.72 -0.96
CA GLY A 229 24.04 3.39 0.35
C GLY A 229 24.71 4.10 1.52
N ASP A 230 26.04 4.06 1.60
CA ASP A 230 26.81 4.71 2.67
C ASP A 230 26.62 6.22 2.68
N LEU A 231 26.56 6.82 1.49
CA LEU A 231 26.29 8.24 1.29
C LEU A 231 24.89 8.61 1.77
N LEU A 232 23.88 7.79 1.46
CA LEU A 232 22.50 7.98 1.95
C LEU A 232 22.44 7.91 3.47
N ILE A 233 23.03 6.86 4.07
CA ILE A 233 23.08 6.68 5.53
C ILE A 233 23.75 7.89 6.19
N SER A 234 24.92 8.30 5.69
CA SER A 234 25.67 9.44 6.23
C SER A 234 24.87 10.74 6.13
N SER A 235 24.20 10.96 4.98
CA SER A 235 23.33 12.12 4.78
C SER A 235 22.15 12.11 5.76
N PHE A 236 21.54 10.95 6.01
CA PHE A 236 20.44 10.81 6.96
C PHE A 236 20.89 11.08 8.39
N GLN A 237 22.08 10.62 8.78
CA GLN A 237 22.66 10.93 10.10
C GLN A 237 22.81 12.44 10.29
N VAL A 238 23.36 13.15 9.30
CA VAL A 238 23.56 14.61 9.37
C VAL A 238 22.23 15.36 9.46
N ILE A 239 21.22 14.94 8.68
CA ILE A 239 19.91 15.62 8.67
C ILE A 239 19.08 15.31 9.93
N ARG A 240 19.08 14.05 10.39
CA ARG A 240 18.28 13.61 11.54
C ARG A 240 18.95 13.86 12.88
N ASN A 241 20.26 14.10 12.89
CA ASN A 241 21.10 14.08 14.08
C ASN A 241 20.92 12.77 14.87
N GLU A 242 20.86 11.65 14.14
CA GLU A 242 20.71 10.30 14.69
C GLU A 242 21.97 9.47 14.39
N SER A 243 22.28 8.50 15.23
CA SER A 243 23.39 7.57 14.98
C SER A 243 23.11 6.68 13.76
N LYS A 244 24.18 6.20 13.09
CA LYS A 244 24.10 5.19 12.02
C LYS A 244 23.22 4.01 12.44
N PHE A 245 23.48 3.47 13.63
CA PHE A 245 22.71 2.36 14.19
C PHE A 245 21.21 2.68 14.31
N ALA A 246 20.83 3.87 14.76
CA ALA A 246 19.42 4.26 14.89
C ALA A 246 18.70 4.34 13.53
N ILE A 247 19.37 4.94 12.53
CA ILE A 247 18.86 5.05 11.16
C ILE A 247 18.69 3.67 10.54
N VAL A 248 19.76 2.87 10.53
CA VAL A 248 19.78 1.54 9.92
C VAL A 248 18.79 0.61 10.61
N ARG A 249 18.75 0.58 11.95
CA ARG A 249 17.78 -0.22 12.72
C ARG A 249 16.34 0.14 12.39
N SER A 250 16.03 1.45 12.27
CA SER A 250 14.68 1.88 11.95
C SER A 250 14.27 1.45 10.54
N CYS A 251 15.19 1.50 9.57
CA CYS A 251 14.91 1.07 8.20
C CYS A 251 14.78 -0.45 8.14
N LEU A 252 15.66 -1.19 8.82
CA LEU A 252 15.67 -2.65 8.88
C LEU A 252 14.35 -3.21 9.42
N ILE A 253 13.81 -2.61 10.48
CA ILE A 253 12.50 -2.98 11.02
C ILE A 253 11.43 -2.84 9.94
N LYS A 254 11.37 -1.70 9.25
CA LYS A 254 10.34 -1.45 8.24
C LYS A 254 10.47 -2.33 7.00
N THR A 255 11.70 -2.72 6.65
CA THR A 255 11.94 -3.64 5.53
C THR A 255 11.25 -4.99 5.73
N LEU A 256 10.98 -5.44 6.96
CA LEU A 256 10.27 -6.70 7.24
C LEU A 256 8.79 -6.54 7.57
N LYS A 257 8.17 -5.43 7.18
CA LYS A 257 6.71 -5.24 7.29
C LYS A 257 5.97 -6.41 6.59
N PRO A 258 4.98 -7.05 7.24
CA PRO A 258 4.27 -8.19 6.65
C PRO A 258 3.63 -7.92 5.29
N GLU A 259 3.25 -6.67 5.03
CA GLU A 259 2.58 -6.22 3.80
C GLU A 259 3.54 -6.04 2.62
N ARG A 260 4.86 -6.04 2.87
CA ARG A 260 5.86 -5.90 1.82
C ARG A 260 6.00 -7.21 1.06
N ASP A 261 5.94 -7.11 -0.27
CA ASP A 261 6.41 -8.20 -1.13
C ASP A 261 7.94 -8.15 -1.22
N HIS A 262 8.59 -9.29 -0.99
CA HIS A 262 10.03 -9.42 -1.05
C HIS A 262 10.41 -10.21 -2.30
N GLU A 263 10.44 -9.54 -3.45
CA GLU A 263 11.02 -10.10 -4.68
C GLU A 263 12.50 -10.50 -4.48
N ASN A 264 13.23 -9.76 -3.63
CA ASN A 264 14.59 -10.06 -3.20
C ASN A 264 14.91 -9.43 -1.83
N PHE A 265 16.01 -9.90 -1.21
CA PHE A 265 16.47 -9.48 0.11
C PHE A 265 17.68 -8.54 0.09
N ASN A 266 18.03 -7.97 -1.08
CA ASN A 266 19.22 -7.12 -1.23
C ASN A 266 19.22 -5.92 -0.27
N LEU A 267 18.07 -5.28 -0.08
CA LEU A 267 17.93 -4.19 0.89
C LEU A 267 18.15 -4.67 2.32
N LEU A 268 17.58 -5.82 2.67
CA LEU A 268 17.71 -6.39 4.00
C LEU A 268 19.18 -6.73 4.29
N GLU A 269 19.85 -7.41 3.35
CA GLU A 269 21.26 -7.77 3.44
C GLU A 269 22.16 -6.55 3.55
N PHE A 270 21.92 -5.52 2.74
CA PHE A 270 22.62 -4.25 2.84
C PHE A 270 22.50 -3.65 4.25
N LEU A 271 21.27 -3.50 4.76
CA LEU A 271 21.04 -2.90 6.08
C LEU A 271 21.61 -3.74 7.23
N ILE A 272 21.65 -5.07 7.10
CA ILE A 272 22.28 -5.95 8.10
C ILE A 272 23.79 -5.72 8.14
N ASN A 273 24.43 -5.63 6.96
CA ASN A 273 25.87 -5.43 6.85
C ASN A 273 26.32 -4.05 7.36
N GLU A 274 25.42 -3.07 7.35
CA GLU A 274 25.69 -1.72 7.86
C GLU A 274 25.64 -1.60 9.39
N ILE A 275 25.23 -2.65 10.10
CA ILE A 275 25.21 -2.67 11.57
C ILE A 275 26.53 -3.22 12.08
N ASP A 276 27.19 -2.49 12.98
CA ASP A 276 28.43 -2.89 13.66
C ASP A 276 28.20 -3.99 14.73
N GLN A 277 27.41 -5.02 14.41
CA GLN A 277 27.10 -6.18 15.24
C GLN A 277 26.96 -7.42 14.35
N PRO A 278 27.11 -8.64 14.92
CA PRO A 278 26.84 -9.86 14.16
C PRO A 278 25.42 -9.84 13.57
N ALA A 279 25.29 -10.29 12.32
CA ALA A 279 24.02 -10.30 11.57
C ALA A 279 22.85 -10.93 12.35
N GLU A 280 23.09 -12.05 13.05
CA GLU A 280 22.09 -12.67 13.90
C GLU A 280 21.59 -11.75 15.03
N THR A 281 22.48 -10.93 15.60
CA THR A 281 22.09 -9.99 16.68
C THR A 281 21.22 -8.88 16.13
N ALA A 282 21.56 -8.33 14.95
CA ALA A 282 20.75 -7.36 14.25
C ALA A 282 19.36 -7.91 13.92
N LEU A 283 19.29 -9.10 13.34
CA LEU A 283 18.03 -9.78 13.01
C LEU A 283 17.19 -10.07 14.26
N LYS A 284 17.80 -10.49 15.36
CA LYS A 284 17.09 -10.76 16.62
C LYS A 284 16.30 -9.54 17.11
N TYR A 285 16.85 -8.33 16.98
CA TYR A 285 16.12 -7.12 17.35
C TYR A 285 14.87 -6.91 16.49
N VAL A 286 14.94 -7.23 15.21
CA VAL A 286 13.80 -7.09 14.28
C VAL A 286 12.76 -8.16 14.52
N LEU A 287 13.18 -9.42 14.70
CA LEU A 287 12.29 -10.52 15.06
C LEU A 287 11.53 -10.22 16.34
N ASN A 288 12.21 -9.69 17.36
CA ASN A 288 11.56 -9.29 18.61
C ASN A 288 10.56 -8.14 18.40
N HIS A 289 10.84 -7.20 17.49
CA HIS A 289 9.90 -6.11 17.18
C HIS A 289 8.58 -6.64 16.62
N TYR A 290 8.63 -7.63 15.73
CA TYR A 290 7.44 -8.30 15.17
C TYR A 290 6.91 -9.43 16.06
N ASN A 291 7.49 -9.63 17.25
CA ASN A 291 7.19 -10.74 18.14
C ASN A 291 7.34 -12.12 17.47
N VAL A 292 8.27 -12.33 16.54
CA VAL A 292 8.55 -13.65 15.96
C VAL A 292 9.09 -14.56 17.07
N ALA A 293 8.23 -15.40 17.65
CA ALA A 293 8.53 -16.29 18.77
C ALA A 293 7.35 -17.25 19.02
N PHE A 294 7.57 -18.21 19.93
CA PHE A 294 6.51 -18.99 20.57
C PHE A 294 5.93 -18.16 21.74
N LYS A 295 4.70 -17.66 21.60
CA LYS A 295 4.08 -16.62 22.43
C LYS A 295 3.13 -17.17 23.50
N TYR A 296 2.43 -18.24 23.19
CA TYR A 296 1.31 -18.75 23.97
C TYR A 296 1.67 -20.03 24.68
N ASP A 297 1.17 -20.17 25.91
CA ASP A 297 1.11 -21.47 26.56
C ASP A 297 0.02 -22.37 25.95
N ALA A 298 0.03 -23.64 26.36
CA ALA A 298 -0.85 -24.68 25.84
C ALA A 298 -2.36 -24.40 26.05
N ASN A 299 -2.73 -23.61 27.06
CA ASN A 299 -4.11 -23.20 27.31
C ASN A 299 -4.46 -21.95 26.49
N SER A 300 -3.55 -20.97 26.49
CA SER A 300 -3.74 -19.68 25.82
C SER A 300 -3.83 -19.82 24.30
N ILE A 301 -3.11 -20.77 23.68
CA ILE A 301 -3.15 -20.98 22.23
C ILE A 301 -4.54 -21.39 21.72
N LYS A 302 -5.30 -22.15 22.52
CA LYS A 302 -6.68 -22.57 22.18
C LYS A 302 -7.66 -21.40 22.18
N LEU A 303 -7.46 -20.46 23.09
CA LEU A 303 -8.32 -19.28 23.27
C LEU A 303 -8.03 -18.18 22.23
N SER A 304 -6.91 -18.26 21.51
CA SER A 304 -6.54 -17.25 20.51
C SER A 304 -7.51 -17.27 19.31
N LYS A 305 -8.03 -16.07 18.97
CA LYS A 305 -9.03 -15.90 17.90
C LYS A 305 -8.47 -16.11 16.50
N MET A 306 -7.24 -15.69 16.25
CA MET A 306 -6.58 -15.79 14.94
C MET A 306 -5.07 -15.87 15.13
N ARG A 307 -4.40 -16.68 14.33
CA ARG A 307 -2.94 -16.68 14.22
C ARG A 307 -2.47 -16.86 12.78
N SER A 308 -1.42 -16.11 12.43
CA SER A 308 -0.65 -16.23 11.19
C SER A 308 0.85 -16.07 11.51
N LEU A 309 1.71 -16.20 10.49
CA LEU A 309 3.12 -15.83 10.58
C LEU A 309 3.26 -14.35 10.95
N SER A 310 4.25 -14.04 11.78
CA SER A 310 4.47 -12.68 12.30
C SER A 310 5.11 -11.73 11.26
N VAL A 311 5.77 -12.27 10.23
CA VAL A 311 6.33 -11.52 9.08
C VAL A 311 6.00 -12.23 7.77
N ASN A 312 6.39 -11.66 6.62
CA ASN A 312 6.14 -12.27 5.31
C ASN A 312 6.78 -13.66 5.20
N SER A 313 6.07 -14.61 4.57
CA SER A 313 6.50 -16.00 4.38
C SER A 313 7.88 -16.13 3.73
N SER A 314 8.18 -15.30 2.72
CA SER A 314 9.45 -15.30 1.99
C SER A 314 10.67 -15.05 2.91
N PHE A 315 10.49 -14.31 4.01
CA PHE A 315 11.57 -14.04 4.96
C PHE A 315 12.00 -15.31 5.70
N TYR A 316 11.06 -16.18 6.10
CA TYR A 316 11.39 -17.44 6.75
C TYR A 316 12.19 -18.35 5.82
N ASP A 317 11.86 -18.35 4.52
CA ASP A 317 12.60 -19.09 3.50
C ASP A 317 14.03 -18.58 3.35
N TRP A 318 14.20 -17.26 3.32
CA TRP A 318 15.51 -16.62 3.26
C TRP A 318 16.36 -16.92 4.50
N VAL A 319 15.79 -16.81 5.71
CA VAL A 319 16.51 -17.13 6.96
C VAL A 319 17.04 -18.56 6.95
N LEU A 320 16.20 -19.54 6.58
CA LEU A 320 16.61 -20.94 6.55
C LEU A 320 17.75 -21.18 5.55
N LYS A 321 17.67 -20.53 4.39
CA LYS A 321 18.68 -20.66 3.32
C LYS A 321 20.02 -20.02 3.73
N GLU A 322 19.98 -18.81 4.29
CA GLU A 322 21.19 -18.03 4.58
C GLU A 322 21.90 -18.48 5.86
N TYR A 323 21.14 -18.82 6.92
CA TYR A 323 21.70 -19.15 8.23
C TYR A 323 21.72 -20.65 8.52
N GLY A 324 20.98 -21.45 7.76
CA GLY A 324 20.89 -22.89 7.93
C GLY A 324 20.05 -23.32 9.15
N PRO A 325 19.86 -24.64 9.33
CA PRO A 325 18.88 -25.18 10.28
C PRO A 325 19.27 -25.05 11.76
N ASN A 326 20.55 -24.90 12.05
CA ASN A 326 21.07 -24.87 13.42
C ASN A 326 21.25 -23.45 13.98
N SER A 327 20.94 -22.41 13.20
CA SER A 327 21.09 -21.03 13.64
C SER A 327 20.04 -20.64 14.69
N ARG A 328 20.39 -19.69 15.56
CA ARG A 328 19.46 -19.19 16.59
C ARG A 328 18.26 -18.47 15.98
N ILE A 329 18.47 -17.77 14.87
CA ILE A 329 17.43 -17.02 14.15
C ILE A 329 16.49 -17.98 13.43
N THR A 330 17.02 -19.01 12.78
CA THR A 330 16.21 -20.09 12.18
C THR A 330 15.35 -20.78 13.23
N GLN A 331 15.92 -21.04 14.42
CA GLN A 331 15.15 -21.61 15.52
C GLN A 331 14.03 -20.69 16.02
N GLN A 332 14.28 -19.38 16.10
CA GLN A 332 13.27 -18.38 16.49
C GLN A 332 12.16 -18.25 15.43
N CYS A 333 12.51 -18.31 14.15
CA CYS A 333 11.55 -18.43 13.06
C CYS A 333 10.70 -19.71 13.19
N PHE A 334 11.34 -20.84 13.50
CA PHE A 334 10.64 -22.12 13.68
C PHE A 334 9.68 -22.11 14.86
N ASP A 335 10.02 -21.43 15.95
CA ASP A 335 9.11 -21.22 17.08
C ASP A 335 7.77 -20.60 16.61
N ASP A 336 7.81 -19.55 15.79
CA ASP A 336 6.63 -18.85 15.29
C ASP A 336 5.83 -19.67 14.26
N ILE A 337 6.53 -20.38 13.37
CA ILE A 337 5.93 -21.29 12.38
C ILE A 337 5.20 -22.43 13.09
N LEU A 338 5.86 -23.09 14.04
CA LEU A 338 5.31 -24.24 14.75
C LEU A 338 4.08 -23.84 15.57
N GLU A 339 4.15 -22.71 16.28
CA GLU A 339 3.00 -22.19 17.02
C GLU A 339 1.80 -21.93 16.10
N SER A 340 2.03 -21.34 14.92
CA SER A 340 0.99 -21.10 13.91
C SER A 340 0.41 -22.41 13.35
N ARG A 341 1.26 -23.40 13.08
CA ARG A 341 0.84 -24.72 12.56
C ARG A 341 0.03 -25.52 13.58
N ILE A 342 0.39 -25.44 14.87
CA ILE A 342 -0.36 -26.05 15.98
C ILE A 342 -1.71 -25.36 16.14
N TRP A 343 -1.75 -24.03 16.11
CA TRP A 343 -3.00 -23.28 16.19
C TRP A 343 -3.99 -23.67 15.07
N ILE A 344 -3.50 -23.82 13.83
CA ILE A 344 -4.31 -24.29 12.69
C ILE A 344 -4.96 -25.63 13.02
N ASP A 345 -4.19 -26.62 13.49
CA ASP A 345 -4.74 -27.94 13.79
C ASP A 345 -5.79 -27.87 14.90
N LEU A 346 -5.53 -27.12 15.98
CA LEU A 346 -6.49 -26.95 17.06
C LEU A 346 -7.81 -26.34 16.59
N LYS A 347 -7.78 -25.36 15.69
CA LYS A 347 -9.00 -24.74 15.14
C LYS A 347 -9.77 -25.65 14.18
N LEU A 348 -9.07 -26.48 13.40
CA LEU A 348 -9.71 -27.50 12.57
C LEU A 348 -10.31 -28.62 13.42
N GLN A 349 -9.72 -28.96 14.56
CA GLN A 349 -10.32 -29.90 15.51
C GLN A 349 -11.63 -29.37 16.13
N GLU A 350 -11.71 -28.07 16.40
CA GLU A 350 -12.94 -27.41 16.91
C GLU A 350 -14.06 -27.39 15.86
N ASN A 351 -13.72 -27.30 14.56
CA ASN A 351 -14.67 -27.24 13.45
C ASN A 351 -14.27 -28.19 12.30
N PRO A 352 -14.51 -29.51 12.42
CA PRO A 352 -14.03 -30.51 11.46
C PRO A 352 -14.59 -30.39 10.05
N GLU A 353 -15.68 -29.64 9.85
CA GLU A 353 -16.31 -29.45 8.54
C GLU A 353 -15.59 -28.42 7.66
N ARG A 354 -14.60 -27.70 8.20
CA ARG A 354 -13.83 -26.69 7.47
C ARG A 354 -12.47 -27.22 7.07
N ASP A 355 -12.02 -26.85 5.88
CA ASP A 355 -10.66 -27.13 5.42
C ASP A 355 -9.64 -26.09 5.93
N ILE A 356 -10.12 -24.90 6.34
CA ILE A 356 -9.29 -23.76 6.76
C ILE A 356 -9.89 -23.15 8.04
N PRO A 357 -9.07 -22.77 9.03
CA PRO A 357 -9.55 -22.04 10.22
C PRO A 357 -10.32 -20.77 9.85
N GLU A 358 -11.31 -20.43 10.69
CA GLU A 358 -12.04 -19.19 10.56
C GLU A 358 -11.10 -17.97 10.62
N HIS A 359 -11.37 -16.97 9.78
CA HIS A 359 -10.58 -15.74 9.63
C HIS A 359 -9.15 -15.91 9.08
N LEU A 360 -8.72 -17.13 8.73
CA LEU A 360 -7.45 -17.34 8.02
C LEU A 360 -7.69 -17.39 6.51
N THR A 361 -6.87 -16.68 5.74
CA THR A 361 -6.93 -16.73 4.27
C THR A 361 -6.32 -18.03 3.75
N LEU A 362 -6.82 -18.53 2.61
CA LEU A 362 -6.25 -19.72 1.95
C LEU A 362 -4.74 -19.53 1.66
N GLN A 363 -4.34 -18.32 1.25
CA GLN A 363 -2.94 -17.99 1.02
C GLN A 363 -2.10 -18.12 2.30
N ALA A 364 -2.53 -17.52 3.41
CA ALA A 364 -1.81 -17.61 4.68
C ALA A 364 -1.73 -19.05 5.19
N PHE A 365 -2.83 -19.82 5.09
CA PHE A 365 -2.86 -21.24 5.42
C PHE A 365 -1.81 -22.03 4.62
N ASN A 366 -1.80 -21.88 3.30
CA ASN A 366 -0.85 -22.55 2.41
C ASN A 366 0.60 -22.16 2.73
N SER A 367 0.87 -20.86 2.94
CA SER A 367 2.20 -20.36 3.30
C SER A 367 2.71 -20.95 4.62
N ILE A 368 1.88 -21.01 5.67
CA ILE A 368 2.25 -21.59 6.96
C ILE A 368 2.59 -23.09 6.81
N CYS A 369 1.72 -23.85 6.15
CA CYS A 369 1.92 -25.27 5.95
C CYS A 369 3.17 -25.57 5.11
N SER A 370 3.37 -24.83 4.02
CA SER A 370 4.54 -24.99 3.15
C SER A 370 5.86 -24.69 3.87
N ILE A 371 5.94 -23.57 4.58
CA ILE A 371 7.15 -23.19 5.32
C ILE A 371 7.45 -24.18 6.45
N TYR A 372 6.42 -24.64 7.17
CA TYR A 372 6.58 -25.68 8.19
C TYR A 372 7.22 -26.95 7.59
N GLN A 373 6.73 -27.40 6.43
CA GLN A 373 7.29 -28.56 5.74
C GLN A 373 8.75 -28.36 5.37
N LYS A 374 9.09 -27.18 4.84
CA LYS A 374 10.46 -26.85 4.44
C LYS A 374 11.42 -26.88 5.64
N TYR A 375 11.05 -26.21 6.73
CA TYR A 375 11.84 -26.21 7.98
C TYR A 375 12.03 -27.64 8.53
N CYS A 376 10.99 -28.47 8.48
CA CYS A 376 11.10 -29.87 8.89
C CYS A 376 12.03 -30.65 7.96
N ASN A 377 11.91 -30.48 6.64
CA ASN A 377 12.74 -31.19 5.64
C ASN A 377 14.23 -30.82 5.78
N ASP A 378 14.54 -29.56 6.08
CA ASP A 378 15.91 -29.09 6.33
C ASP A 378 16.41 -29.44 7.75
N LYS A 379 15.65 -30.25 8.50
CA LYS A 379 16.01 -30.80 9.81
C LYS A 379 16.25 -29.73 10.88
N VAL A 380 15.46 -28.65 10.88
CA VAL A 380 15.48 -27.67 11.98
C VAL A 380 15.11 -28.36 13.30
N PRO A 381 15.91 -28.21 14.37
CA PRO A 381 15.69 -28.95 15.62
C PRO A 381 14.37 -28.62 16.32
N PHE A 382 13.69 -29.66 16.82
CA PHE A 382 12.58 -29.50 17.74
C PHE A 382 13.10 -29.33 19.17
N LYS A 383 12.63 -28.29 19.87
CA LYS A 383 12.94 -28.09 21.29
C LYS A 383 12.07 -28.98 22.16
N ALA A 384 12.62 -29.41 23.29
CA ALA A 384 11.91 -30.22 24.27
C ALA A 384 10.66 -29.51 24.84
N ASN A 385 10.66 -28.18 24.90
CA ASN A 385 9.53 -27.40 25.39
C ASN A 385 8.32 -27.40 24.44
N TYR A 386 8.42 -27.96 23.22
CA TYR A 386 7.28 -28.14 22.32
C TYR A 386 6.40 -29.35 22.72
N PHE A 387 6.92 -30.29 23.50
CA PHE A 387 6.24 -31.54 23.84
C PHE A 387 4.82 -31.38 24.43
N PRO A 388 4.54 -30.42 25.33
CA PRO A 388 3.18 -30.22 25.85
C PRO A 388 2.17 -29.87 24.76
N TYR A 389 2.58 -29.12 23.74
CA TYR A 389 1.70 -28.69 22.65
C TYR A 389 1.43 -29.81 21.65
N LEU A 390 2.44 -30.64 21.38
CA LEU A 390 2.31 -31.78 20.48
C LEU A 390 1.32 -32.84 20.98
N LYS A 391 1.10 -32.92 22.30
CA LYS A 391 0.04 -33.76 22.88
C LYS A 391 -1.38 -33.29 22.55
N LEU A 392 -1.54 -32.03 22.16
CA LEU A 392 -2.84 -31.43 21.82
C LEU A 392 -3.20 -31.61 20.35
N VAL A 393 -2.21 -31.90 19.52
CA VAL A 393 -2.33 -31.97 18.07
C VAL A 393 -2.85 -33.35 17.66
N LYS A 394 -3.71 -33.39 16.64
CA LYS A 394 -4.18 -34.63 15.98
C LYS A 394 -3.64 -34.78 14.56
N ASN A 395 -3.04 -33.73 14.00
CA ASN A 395 -2.46 -33.78 12.67
C ASN A 395 -1.24 -34.73 12.63
N GLU A 396 -1.37 -35.83 11.90
CA GLU A 396 -0.32 -36.82 11.70
C GLU A 396 0.95 -36.24 11.06
N GLU A 397 0.85 -35.19 10.26
CA GLU A 397 2.02 -34.51 9.68
C GLU A 397 2.88 -33.86 10.78
N ILE A 398 2.25 -33.24 11.77
CA ILE A 398 2.97 -32.58 12.86
C ILE A 398 3.57 -33.65 13.79
N ILE A 399 2.76 -34.64 14.18
CA ILE A 399 3.15 -35.71 15.11
C ILE A 399 4.25 -36.59 14.50
N GLY A 400 4.06 -37.03 13.25
CA GLY A 400 4.98 -37.92 12.56
C GLY A 400 6.35 -37.31 12.33
N ARG A 401 6.44 -36.00 12.07
CA ARG A 401 7.72 -35.29 11.90
C ARG A 401 8.49 -35.21 13.22
N PHE A 402 7.80 -34.91 14.31
CA PHE A 402 8.42 -34.92 15.64
C PHE A 402 8.92 -36.31 16.04
N SER A 403 8.11 -37.35 15.82
CA SER A 403 8.49 -38.74 16.12
C SER A 403 9.71 -39.19 15.31
N LYS A 404 9.79 -38.85 14.02
CA LYS A 404 10.92 -39.23 13.15
C LYS A 404 12.24 -38.58 13.56
N ILE A 405 12.17 -37.33 14.03
CA ILE A 405 13.33 -36.59 14.51
C ILE A 405 13.83 -37.14 15.85
N LEU A 406 12.91 -37.50 16.77
CA LEU A 406 13.25 -38.21 18.01
C LEU A 406 13.90 -39.58 17.76
N SER A 407 13.51 -40.26 16.67
CA SER A 407 14.06 -41.58 16.30
C SER A 407 15.29 -41.52 15.38
N GLY A 408 15.74 -40.33 14.94
CA GLY A 408 16.93 -40.17 14.08
C GLY A 408 16.79 -40.66 12.62
N LEU A 409 15.58 -40.72 12.06
CA LEU A 409 15.31 -41.24 10.71
C LEU A 409 15.31 -40.14 9.63
N GLU A 410 15.81 -40.44 8.41
CA GLU A 410 15.85 -39.50 7.28
C GLU A 410 14.46 -39.16 6.71
N LEU A 411 14.31 -37.91 6.24
CA LEU A 411 13.06 -37.36 5.72
C LEU A 411 13.09 -37.31 4.19
N ASN A 412 12.14 -37.99 3.52
CA ASN A 412 11.84 -37.82 2.10
C ASN A 412 10.32 -37.73 1.93
N ILE A 413 9.77 -36.53 1.75
CA ILE A 413 8.34 -36.34 1.42
C ILE A 413 8.21 -35.23 0.38
N LYS A 414 7.50 -35.51 -0.72
CA LYS A 414 7.14 -34.55 -1.76
C LYS A 414 6.06 -33.58 -1.25
N LEU A 415 6.19 -32.31 -1.62
CA LEU A 415 5.22 -31.25 -1.32
C LEU A 415 3.81 -31.68 -1.80
N PRO A 416 2.75 -31.46 -1.00
CA PRO A 416 1.38 -31.86 -1.38
C PRO A 416 0.77 -30.98 -2.49
N TYR A 417 1.41 -29.86 -2.85
CA TYR A 417 0.93 -28.95 -3.90
C TYR A 417 2.11 -28.38 -4.70
N ASP A 418 1.98 -28.37 -6.03
CA ASP A 418 2.85 -27.56 -6.91
C ASP A 418 2.57 -26.09 -6.63
N ILE A 419 3.52 -25.41 -6.01
CA ILE A 419 3.48 -23.96 -5.87
C ILE A 419 4.00 -23.40 -7.18
N ASN A 420 3.09 -22.88 -8.02
CA ASN A 420 3.48 -22.16 -9.21
C ASN A 420 3.99 -20.76 -8.79
N TYR A 421 5.31 -20.61 -8.69
CA TYR A 421 5.98 -19.33 -8.42
C TYR A 421 6.09 -18.44 -9.65
N GLU A 422 5.52 -18.84 -10.80
CA GLU A 422 5.49 -18.02 -12.01
C GLU A 422 4.37 -16.98 -11.95
N TYR A 423 4.60 -15.90 -11.20
CA TYR A 423 4.08 -14.61 -11.63
C TYR A 423 5.20 -13.57 -11.51
N ASN A 424 5.63 -13.11 -12.69
CA ASN A 424 6.52 -11.97 -12.95
C ASN A 424 8.02 -12.13 -12.64
N ARG A 425 8.66 -13.13 -13.25
CA ARG A 425 9.94 -12.86 -13.90
C ARG A 425 9.69 -12.67 -15.38
N SER A 426 9.75 -11.43 -15.87
CA SER A 426 10.00 -11.22 -17.30
C SER A 426 11.35 -11.86 -17.63
N GLU A 427 11.31 -12.95 -18.39
CA GLU A 427 12.50 -13.62 -18.88
C GLU A 427 13.35 -12.62 -19.67
N VAL A 428 14.54 -12.34 -19.14
CA VAL A 428 15.59 -11.66 -19.89
C VAL A 428 16.12 -12.68 -20.90
N ASN A 429 15.62 -12.58 -22.12
CA ASN A 429 16.07 -13.41 -23.22
C ASN A 429 17.45 -12.94 -23.69
N ASN A 430 18.49 -13.37 -22.97
CA ASN A 430 19.89 -13.22 -23.38
C ASN A 430 20.22 -14.27 -24.46
N ASN A 431 19.63 -14.14 -25.65
CA ASN A 431 20.06 -14.87 -26.85
C ASN A 431 19.61 -14.13 -28.11
N GLN A 432 20.39 -13.14 -28.51
CA GLN A 432 20.61 -12.81 -29.92
C GLN A 432 21.92 -12.03 -30.07
N ILE A 433 23.03 -12.72 -29.81
CA ILE A 433 24.31 -12.42 -30.45
C ILE A 433 24.47 -13.45 -31.57
N MET A 434 24.22 -13.01 -32.81
CA MET A 434 24.99 -13.26 -34.04
C MET A 434 24.11 -13.31 -35.28
N THR A 435 24.60 -12.61 -36.33
CA THR A 435 24.29 -12.70 -37.78
C THR A 435 22.87 -12.26 -38.19
N ASN A 436 22.64 -11.24 -39.01
CA ASN A 436 23.42 -10.53 -40.04
C ASN A 436 23.21 -9.02 -39.95
#